data_AF-A0A3N0GIN7-F1
#
_entry.id   AF-A0A3N0GIN7-F1
#
_cell.length_a   1.000
_cell.length_b   1.000
_cell.length_c   1.000
_cell.angle_alpha   90.00
_cell.angle_beta   90.00
_cell.angle_gamma   90.00
#
_symmetry.space_group_name_H-M   'P 1'
#
loop_
_entity.id
_entity.type
_entity.pdbx_description
1 polymer ?
#
loop_
_entity_poly.entity_id
_entity_poly.type
_entity_poly.pdbx_seq_one_letter_code
_entity_poly.pdbx_strand_id
1 'polypeptide(L)'
;MRRVLEHRVRYHEADAQGFLFNSRYLELADVAMTEFFRALGFPYGHLVSSGADPSVVKAGVEFRRPARFDEVLDIAVACTRVGQSSFDLAMVVSRAQDVVAEMLLTYVNVDARNATSRLLPDGVAQALRSDQSDNGGNGLEIHQ
;
A
#
# COMPACT_ATOMS: atom_id res chain seq x y z
N MET A 1 -4.28 7.86 -8.21
CA MET A 1 -3.42 6.80 -7.63
C MET A 1 -2.23 6.55 -8.54
N ARG A 2 -1.05 6.27 -7.98
CA ARG A 2 0.18 6.01 -8.72
C ARG A 2 0.38 4.50 -8.88
N ARG A 3 0.60 4.00 -10.10
CA ARG A 3 1.02 2.59 -10.32
C ARG A 3 2.46 2.42 -9.82
N VAL A 4 2.69 1.49 -8.91
CA VAL A 4 4.00 1.30 -8.25
C VAL A 4 4.55 -0.12 -8.38
N LEU A 5 3.70 -1.10 -8.68
CA LEU A 5 4.10 -2.50 -8.78
C LEU A 5 3.30 -3.18 -9.89
N GLU A 6 4.00 -4.00 -10.67
CA GLU A 6 3.44 -4.98 -11.60
C GLU A 6 3.86 -6.36 -11.11
N HIS A 7 2.91 -7.28 -10.94
CA HIS A 7 3.14 -8.61 -10.40
C HIS A 7 2.46 -9.68 -11.23
N ARG A 8 3.24 -10.65 -11.70
CA ARG A 8 2.71 -11.87 -12.32
C ARG A 8 2.46 -12.91 -11.25
N VAL A 9 1.21 -13.35 -11.11
CA VAL A 9 0.83 -14.35 -10.11
C VAL A 9 1.63 -15.63 -10.31
N ARG A 10 2.36 -16.04 -9.28
CA ARG A 10 3.26 -17.19 -9.30
C ARG A 10 2.49 -18.46 -8.94
N TYR A 11 2.98 -19.60 -9.43
CA TYR A 11 2.30 -20.88 -9.24
C TYR A 11 2.02 -21.21 -7.75
N HIS A 12 2.99 -20.94 -6.86
CA HIS A 12 2.86 -21.21 -5.41
C HIS A 12 2.00 -20.19 -4.64
N GLU A 13 1.55 -19.13 -5.31
CA GLU A 13 0.66 -18.13 -4.72
C GLU A 13 -0.81 -18.50 -4.90
N ALA A 14 -1.11 -19.43 -5.82
CA ALA A 14 -2.45 -19.96 -6.03
C ALA A 14 -2.79 -21.06 -4.99
N ASP A 15 -4.01 -21.05 -4.50
CA ASP A 15 -4.52 -22.07 -3.59
C ASP A 15 -5.15 -23.26 -4.33
N ALA A 16 -5.65 -24.25 -3.57
CA ALA A 16 -6.31 -25.44 -4.13
C ALA A 16 -7.60 -25.13 -4.90
N GLN A 17 -8.15 -23.92 -4.79
CA GLN A 17 -9.32 -23.45 -5.54
C GLN A 17 -8.92 -22.81 -6.89
N GLY A 18 -7.62 -22.67 -7.16
CA GLY A 18 -7.08 -22.12 -8.40
C GLY A 18 -7.03 -20.58 -8.42
N PHE A 19 -7.15 -19.93 -7.27
CA PHE A 19 -7.11 -18.48 -7.14
C PHE A 19 -5.90 -18.01 -6.36
N LEU A 20 -5.47 -16.77 -6.59
CA LEU A 20 -4.50 -16.10 -5.75
C LEU A 20 -4.98 -16.13 -4.30
N PHE A 21 -4.20 -16.76 -3.42
CA PHE A 21 -4.57 -16.95 -2.03
C PHE A 21 -4.74 -15.60 -1.31
N ASN A 22 -5.75 -15.47 -0.46
CA ASN A 22 -6.18 -14.20 0.11
C ASN A 22 -5.06 -13.42 0.84
N SER A 23 -4.14 -14.11 1.53
CA SER A 23 -3.06 -13.45 2.28
C SER A 23 -2.02 -12.81 1.36
N ARG A 24 -1.91 -13.28 0.11
CA ARG A 24 -0.94 -12.77 -0.87
C ARG A 24 -1.20 -11.31 -1.22
N TYR A 25 -2.43 -10.84 -1.10
CA TYR A 25 -2.75 -9.43 -1.31
C TYR A 25 -2.07 -8.52 -0.28
N LEU A 26 -1.92 -8.97 0.97
CA LEU A 26 -1.17 -8.23 1.98
C LEU A 26 0.35 -8.29 1.77
N GLU A 27 0.87 -9.41 1.24
CA GLU A 27 2.27 -9.50 0.81
C GLU A 27 2.54 -8.51 -0.35
N LEU A 28 1.62 -8.41 -1.31
CA LEU A 28 1.70 -7.42 -2.39
C LEU A 28 1.58 -5.99 -1.86
N ALA A 29 0.74 -5.75 -0.86
CA ALA A 29 0.60 -4.44 -0.22
C ALA A 29 1.91 -3.98 0.45
N ASP A 30 2.64 -4.89 1.08
CA ASP A 30 3.95 -4.59 1.70
C ASP A 30 4.97 -4.14 0.64
N VAL A 31 5.10 -4.89 -0.46
CA VAL A 31 5.97 -4.51 -1.57
C VAL A 31 5.52 -3.18 -2.17
N ALA A 32 4.22 -3.01 -2.45
CA ALA A 32 3.66 -1.79 -3.02
C ALA A 32 3.89 -0.56 -2.13
N MET A 33 3.85 -0.70 -0.79
CA MET A 33 4.16 0.38 0.15
C MET A 33 5.62 0.83 -0.01
N THR A 34 6.58 -0.11 -0.09
CA THR A 34 7.99 0.26 -0.26
C THR A 34 8.26 0.90 -1.62
N GLU A 35 7.61 0.45 -2.70
CA GLU A 35 7.70 1.04 -4.03
C GLU A 35 7.03 2.42 -4.10
N PHE A 36 5.92 2.61 -3.39
CA PHE A 36 5.25 3.90 -3.26
C PHE A 36 6.18 4.94 -2.62
N PHE A 37 6.80 4.62 -1.48
CA PHE A 37 7.77 5.54 -0.88
C PHE A 37 8.99 5.79 -1.76
N ARG A 38 9.47 4.76 -2.49
CA ARG A 38 10.55 4.95 -3.48
C ARG A 38 10.15 5.97 -4.55
N ALA A 39 8.93 5.89 -5.07
CA ALA A 39 8.41 6.84 -6.04
C ALA A 39 8.25 8.27 -5.47
N LEU A 40 8.12 8.42 -4.16
CA LEU A 40 8.12 9.70 -3.45
C LEU A 40 9.54 10.20 -3.08
N GLY A 41 10.61 9.51 -3.51
CA GLY A 41 12.00 9.89 -3.20
C GLY A 41 12.55 9.31 -1.89
N PHE A 42 11.82 8.39 -1.26
CA PHE A 42 12.20 7.69 -0.03
C PHE A 42 12.33 6.18 -0.29
N PRO A 43 13.38 5.70 -0.99
CA PRO A 43 13.66 4.27 -1.00
C PRO A 43 13.82 3.76 0.44
N TYR A 44 13.47 2.50 0.71
CA TYR A 44 13.29 2.00 2.08
C TYR A 44 14.46 2.30 3.04
N GLY A 45 15.71 2.13 2.62
CA GLY A 45 16.87 2.50 3.44
C GLY A 45 16.93 3.99 3.80
N HIS A 46 16.57 4.87 2.86
CA HIS A 46 16.46 6.31 3.12
C HIS A 46 15.30 6.62 4.06
N LEU A 47 14.14 5.99 3.85
CA LEU A 47 12.95 6.12 4.72
C LEU A 47 13.32 5.81 6.19
N VAL A 48 13.95 4.66 6.44
CA VAL A 48 14.41 4.24 7.77
C VAL A 48 15.43 5.24 8.33
N SER A 49 16.44 5.63 7.54
CA SER A 49 17.46 6.58 7.99
C SER A 49 16.91 7.99 8.30
N SER A 50 15.78 8.37 7.68
CA SER A 50 15.07 9.62 7.96
C SER A 50 14.27 9.59 9.27
N GLY A 51 14.23 8.44 9.94
CA GLY A 51 13.50 8.24 11.19
C GLY A 51 12.05 7.77 11.00
N ALA A 52 11.70 7.31 9.79
CA ALA A 52 10.42 6.69 9.50
C ALA A 52 10.56 5.16 9.47
N ASP A 53 9.79 4.49 10.32
CA ASP A 53 9.64 3.03 10.36
C ASP A 53 8.14 2.70 10.44
N PRO A 54 7.45 2.65 9.28
CA PRO A 54 6.01 2.44 9.26
C PRO A 54 5.64 1.00 9.60
N SER A 55 4.77 0.83 10.60
CA SER A 55 4.17 -0.46 10.96
C SER A 55 2.67 -0.46 10.69
N VAL A 56 2.16 -1.52 10.07
CA VAL A 56 0.72 -1.71 9.82
C VAL A 56 -0.01 -1.95 11.14
N VAL A 57 -1.09 -1.20 11.40
CA VAL A 57 -1.96 -1.38 12.57
C VAL A 57 -3.41 -1.74 12.22
N LYS A 58 -3.80 -1.55 10.95
CA LYS A 58 -5.10 -1.96 10.40
C LYS A 58 -4.92 -2.28 8.93
N ALA A 59 -5.54 -3.37 8.47
CA ALA A 59 -5.63 -3.71 7.06
C ALA A 59 -7.06 -4.17 6.74
N GLY A 60 -7.66 -3.57 5.71
CA GLY A 60 -8.91 -4.01 5.10
C GLY A 60 -8.67 -4.42 3.65
N VAL A 61 -9.32 -5.50 3.21
CA VAL A 61 -9.24 -5.99 1.83
C VAL A 61 -10.66 -6.32 1.35
N GLU A 62 -11.05 -5.72 0.24
CA GLU A 62 -12.28 -6.02 -0.47
C GLU A 62 -11.95 -6.75 -1.78
N PHE A 63 -12.32 -8.03 -1.85
CA PHE A 63 -12.12 -8.85 -3.04
C PHE A 63 -13.29 -8.65 -4.01
N ARG A 64 -13.02 -8.06 -5.18
CA ARG A 64 -14.02 -7.76 -6.21
C ARG A 64 -14.11 -8.88 -7.24
N ARG A 65 -12.96 -9.40 -7.68
CA ARG A 65 -12.84 -10.48 -8.68
C ARG A 65 -11.65 -11.37 -8.34
N PRO A 66 -11.70 -12.68 -8.63
CA PRO A 66 -10.56 -13.55 -8.43
C PRO A 66 -9.43 -13.26 -9.43
N ALA A 67 -8.19 -13.39 -8.96
CA ALA A 67 -7.00 -13.50 -9.79
C ALA A 67 -6.51 -14.96 -9.86
N ARG A 68 -5.87 -15.34 -10.96
CA ARG A 68 -5.38 -16.72 -11.20
C ARG A 68 -3.89 -16.75 -11.51
N PHE A 69 -3.31 -17.95 -11.47
CA PHE A 69 -1.95 -18.20 -11.92
C PHE A 69 -1.69 -17.58 -13.30
N ASP A 70 -0.51 -16.97 -13.44
CA ASP A 70 0.01 -16.36 -14.67
C ASP A 70 -0.70 -15.07 -15.14
N GLU A 71 -1.75 -14.63 -14.44
CA GLU A 71 -2.31 -13.31 -14.65
C GLU A 71 -1.34 -12.21 -14.17
N VAL A 72 -1.29 -11.10 -14.89
CA VAL A 72 -0.51 -9.90 -14.52
C VAL A 72 -1.42 -8.93 -13.80
N LEU A 73 -1.01 -8.54 -12.60
CA LEU A 73 -1.69 -7.61 -11.72
C LEU A 73 -0.90 -6.30 -11.63
N ASP A 74 -1.63 -5.21 -11.65
CA ASP A 74 -1.12 -3.87 -11.40
C ASP A 74 -1.60 -3.39 -10.04
N ILE A 75 -0.68 -2.83 -9.25
CA ILE A 75 -0.98 -2.27 -7.96
C ILE A 75 -0.71 -0.76 -8.00
N ALA A 76 -1.77 -0.01 -7.80
CA ALA A 76 -1.73 1.44 -7.66
C ALA A 76 -1.98 1.85 -6.21
N VAL A 77 -1.23 2.84 -5.73
CA VAL A 77 -1.27 3.32 -4.34
C VAL A 77 -1.56 4.81 -4.31
N ALA A 78 -2.27 5.26 -3.29
CA ALA A 78 -2.45 6.67 -2.96
C ALA A 78 -2.48 6.85 -1.45
N CYS A 79 -1.88 7.94 -0.96
CA CYS A 79 -2.10 8.36 0.43
C CYS A 79 -3.47 9.04 0.56
N THR A 80 -4.31 8.53 1.48
CA THR A 80 -5.68 9.07 1.68
C THR A 80 -5.83 9.84 2.98
N ARG A 81 -4.95 9.62 3.95
CA ARG A 81 -4.93 10.33 5.24
C ARG A 81 -3.50 10.51 5.75
N VAL A 82 -3.18 11.69 6.27
CA VAL A 82 -1.93 11.96 7.00
C VAL A 82 -2.25 12.56 8.36
N GLY A 83 -1.92 11.85 9.43
CA GLY A 83 -1.97 12.32 10.82
C GLY A 83 -0.60 12.81 11.31
N GLN A 84 -0.43 12.86 12.64
CA GLN A 84 0.84 13.24 13.26
C GLN A 84 1.86 12.08 13.25
N SER A 85 1.42 10.88 13.62
CA SER A 85 2.23 9.67 13.68
C SER A 85 1.70 8.52 12.81
N SER A 86 0.64 8.75 12.06
CA SER A 86 -0.02 7.72 11.26
C SER A 86 -0.45 8.22 9.90
N PHE A 87 -0.64 7.31 8.96
CA PHE A 87 -1.17 7.61 7.63
C PHE A 87 -1.93 6.41 7.08
N ASP A 88 -2.81 6.65 6.12
CA ASP A 88 -3.53 5.60 5.41
C ASP A 88 -3.08 5.55 3.95
N LEU A 89 -2.89 4.34 3.44
CA LEU A 89 -2.65 4.06 2.04
C LEU A 89 -3.84 3.27 1.48
N ALA A 90 -4.49 3.83 0.48
CA ALA A 90 -5.41 3.09 -0.38
C ALA A 90 -4.63 2.40 -1.49
N MET A 91 -4.97 1.16 -1.78
CA MET A 91 -4.38 0.38 -2.86
C MET A 91 -5.45 -0.25 -3.73
N VAL A 92 -5.27 -0.20 -5.04
CA VAL A 92 -6.12 -0.87 -6.01
C VAL A 92 -5.27 -1.89 -6.75
N VAL A 93 -5.72 -3.14 -6.73
CA VAL A 93 -5.17 -4.23 -7.53
C VAL A 93 -6.06 -4.42 -8.74
N SER A 94 -5.51 -4.28 -9.94
CA SER A 94 -6.24 -4.45 -11.20
C SER A 94 -5.57 -5.47 -12.11
N ARG A 95 -6.35 -6.10 -12.98
CA ARG A 95 -5.89 -6.90 -14.10
C ARG A 95 -6.40 -6.24 -15.36
N ALA A 96 -5.50 -5.65 -16.15
CA ALA A 96 -5.89 -4.72 -17.23
C ALA A 96 -6.85 -3.64 -16.68
N GLN A 97 -8.09 -3.56 -17.17
CA GLN A 97 -9.08 -2.59 -16.71
C GLN A 97 -9.99 -3.10 -15.56
N ASP A 98 -9.89 -4.38 -15.19
CA ASP A 98 -10.75 -4.95 -14.14
C ASP A 98 -10.15 -4.73 -12.75
N VAL A 99 -10.93 -4.17 -11.83
CA VAL A 99 -10.58 -4.17 -10.40
C VAL A 99 -10.73 -5.59 -9.86
N VAL A 100 -9.63 -6.09 -9.27
CA VAL A 100 -9.50 -7.40 -8.63
C VAL A 100 -9.72 -7.27 -7.13
N ALA A 101 -9.03 -6.34 -6.48
CA ALA A 101 -9.18 -6.07 -5.06
C ALA A 101 -8.89 -4.60 -4.73
N GLU A 102 -9.49 -4.13 -3.65
CA GLU A 102 -9.25 -2.81 -3.07
C GLU A 102 -8.78 -3.01 -1.63
N MET A 103 -7.78 -2.24 -1.20
CA MET A 103 -7.20 -2.35 0.14
C MET A 103 -7.06 -0.98 0.77
N LEU A 104 -7.30 -0.92 2.07
CA LEU A 104 -7.02 0.25 2.89
C LEU A 104 -6.18 -0.18 4.10
N LEU A 105 -4.95 0.32 4.16
CA LEU A 105 -4.02 0.01 5.23
C LEU A 105 -3.69 1.27 6.02
N THR A 106 -3.77 1.17 7.34
CA THR A 106 -3.32 2.22 8.26
C THR A 106 -1.95 1.85 8.80
N TYR A 107 -1.01 2.77 8.67
CA TYR A 107 0.35 2.68 9.18
C TYR A 107 0.53 3.67 10.33
N VAL A 108 1.32 3.26 11.31
CA VAL A 108 1.83 4.12 12.38
C VAL A 108 3.35 4.13 12.27
N ASN A 109 3.95 5.32 12.30
CA ASN A 109 5.39 5.44 12.45
C ASN A 109 5.79 5.03 13.86
N VAL A 110 6.73 4.10 13.98
CA VAL A 110 7.17 3.57 15.28
C VAL A 110 8.65 3.81 15.52
N ASP A 111 9.04 3.82 16.78
CA ASP A 111 10.41 3.49 17.18
C ASP A 111 10.50 1.95 17.30
N ALA A 112 11.10 1.29 16.30
CA ALA A 112 11.20 -0.16 16.27
C ALA A 112 11.98 -0.76 17.45
N ARG A 113 12.78 0.02 18.19
CA ARG A 113 13.46 -0.48 19.39
C ARG A 113 12.50 -0.64 20.57
N ASN A 114 11.48 0.22 20.65
CA ASN A 114 10.61 0.35 21.81
C ASN A 114 9.15 -0.02 21.51
N ALA A 115 8.81 -0.29 20.24
CA ALA A 115 7.45 -0.55 19.77
C ALA A 115 6.45 0.57 20.16
N THR A 116 6.92 1.81 20.23
CA THR A 116 6.12 2.99 20.55
C THR A 116 5.91 3.87 19.33
N SER A 117 4.77 4.57 19.27
CA SER A 117 4.50 5.51 18.18
C SER A 117 5.40 6.74 18.24
N ARG A 118 5.82 7.24 17.08
CA ARG A 118 6.59 8.47 16.90
C ARG A 118 5.96 9.36 15.82
N LEU A 119 6.18 10.66 15.91
CA LEU A 119 5.82 11.59 14.84
C LEU A 119 6.46 11.17 13.51
N LEU A 120 5.74 11.42 12.41
CA LEU A 120 6.32 11.30 11.07
C LEU A 120 7.43 12.35 10.90
N PRO A 121 8.60 11.98 10.33
CA PRO A 121 9.60 12.97 9.93
C PRO A 121 9.01 13.99 8.95
N ASP A 122 9.39 15.26 9.07
CA ASP A 122 8.78 16.36 8.30
C ASP A 122 8.81 16.11 6.78
N GLY A 123 9.96 15.65 6.25
CA GLY A 123 10.10 15.35 4.83
C GLY A 123 9.17 14.23 4.35
N VAL A 124 8.99 13.19 5.17
CA VAL A 124 8.08 12.07 4.86
C VAL A 124 6.63 12.54 4.93
N ALA A 125 6.26 13.29 5.97
CA ALA A 125 4.93 13.84 6.12
C ALA A 125 4.57 14.80 4.98
N GLN A 126 5.52 15.63 4.52
CA GLN A 126 5.32 16.53 3.39
C GLN A 126 5.12 15.78 2.07
N ALA A 127 5.93 14.74 1.80
CA ALA A 127 5.76 13.89 0.63
C ALA A 127 4.38 13.21 0.60
N LEU A 128 3.94 12.64 1.72
CA LEU A 128 2.62 12.02 1.84
C LEU A 128 1.48 13.01 1.60
N ARG A 129 1.55 14.23 2.18
CA ARG A 129 0.52 15.26 1.96
C ARG A 129 0.50 15.77 0.52
N SER A 130 1.65 15.81 -0.14
CA SER A 130 1.74 16.20 -1.56
C SER A 130 1.03 15.16 -2.43
N ASP A 131 1.30 13.86 -2.21
CA ASP A 131 0.59 12.78 -2.92
C ASP A 131 -0.92 12.76 -2.61
N GLN A 132 -1.31 13.00 -1.36
CA GLN A 132 -2.73 13.12 -0.99
C GLN A 132 -3.43 14.25 -1.75
N SER A 133 -2.77 15.40 -1.91
CA SER A 133 -3.31 16.56 -2.61
C SER A 133 -3.44 16.30 -4.11
N ASP A 134 -2.44 15.65 -4.71
CA ASP A 134 -2.44 15.27 -6.13
C ASP A 134 -3.56 14.26 -6.47
N ASN A 135 -3.97 13.45 -5.49
CA ASN A 135 -5.06 12.48 -5.63
C ASN A 135 -6.46 13.04 -5.30
N GLY A 136 -6.54 14.20 -4.64
CA GLY A 136 -7.80 14.81 -4.16
C GLY A 136 -8.79 15.29 -5.23
N GLY A 137 -8.47 15.12 -6.52
CA GLY A 137 -9.37 15.41 -7.64
C GLY A 137 -10.31 14.27 -8.05
N ASN A 138 -10.09 13.05 -7.57
CA ASN A 138 -10.94 11.88 -7.88
C ASN A 138 -11.32 11.21 -6.55
N GLY A 139 -12.50 11.55 -6.03
CA GLY A 139 -13.04 10.96 -4.81
C GLY A 139 -13.05 9.43 -4.88
N LEU A 140 -12.10 8.80 -4.19
CA LEU A 140 -12.09 7.37 -3.95
C LEU A 140 -12.90 7.14 -2.68
N GLU A 141 -14.22 6.95 -2.84
CA GLU A 141 -15.07 6.42 -1.78
C GLU A 141 -14.75 4.93 -1.62
N ILE A 142 -13.81 4.63 -0.72
CA ILE A 142 -13.66 3.27 -0.19
C ILE A 142 -14.61 3.22 0.99
N HIS A 143 -15.76 2.58 0.80
CA HIS A 143 -16.82 2.49 1.81
C HIS A 143 -16.28 1.79 3.07
N GLN A 144 -16.43 2.44 4.23
CA GLN A 144 -16.11 1.87 5.54
C GLN A 144 -17.19 0.91 6.03
#